data_AF-A0A965MNY6-F1
#
_entry.id   AF-A0A965MNY6-F1
#
_cell.length_a   1.000
_cell.length_b   1.000
_cell.length_c   1.000
_cell.angle_alpha   90.00
_cell.angle_beta   90.00
_cell.angle_gamma   90.00
#
_symmetry.space_group_name_H-M   'P 1'
#
loop_
_entity.id
_entity.type
_entity.pdbx_description
1 polymer ?
#
loop_
_entity_poly.entity_id
_entity_poly.type
_entity_poly.pdbx_seq_one_letter_code
_entity_poly.pdbx_strand_id
1 'polypeptide(L)'
;MAPFRINVNIETLIASFSHTYIQTLRHNSHRDSAQDHSKLLGLEFLRGCFAFAVVVWHFQHFYASSSPISGVFADPSTRFPFDNILWPAYQYGHYGVEFFWALSGFIFAYRYRDEIVTGSLRLGQFAMQRLRRIGPVHYLSLILVAGLQSTVEHHYGQSFVYANNDIYHFLLNILGASAWGLERGYSFNGPFWSVSTEIPIYLFFFLLTLRFDMSNWWYVFLLSLIMKSSGIGGVISECLCYFAMGVLVQNSRFVKLKPTRTQQALFWGILVLSGIGLHLTTHGLRGLFMLLLVSSLLTVFGGKLISCWTTNPIG
;
A
#
# COMPACT_ATOMS: atom_id res chain seq x y z
N MET A 1 62.44 -10.76 48.98
CA MET A 1 61.57 -10.48 47.82
C MET A 1 60.13 -10.46 48.33
N ALA A 2 59.52 -9.27 48.43
CA ALA A 2 58.13 -9.14 48.86
C ALA A 2 57.17 -9.47 47.70
N PRO A 3 56.07 -10.21 47.93
CA PRO A 3 55.13 -10.55 46.88
C PRO A 3 54.21 -9.36 46.58
N PHE A 4 54.20 -8.94 45.30
CA PHE A 4 53.31 -7.91 44.76
C PHE A 4 51.88 -8.48 44.67
N ARG A 5 50.97 -8.04 45.54
CA ARG A 5 49.53 -8.38 45.44
C ARG A 5 48.84 -7.35 44.56
N ILE A 6 48.41 -7.76 43.37
CA ILE A 6 47.51 -6.96 42.53
C ILE A 6 46.11 -7.11 43.13
N ASN A 7 45.62 -6.05 43.76
CA ASN A 7 44.26 -5.98 44.27
C ASN A 7 43.33 -5.54 43.12
N VAL A 8 42.93 -6.49 42.27
CA VAL A 8 41.96 -6.20 41.20
C VAL A 8 40.57 -6.11 41.83
N ASN A 9 40.05 -4.90 41.92
CA ASN A 9 38.70 -4.66 42.42
C ASN A 9 37.68 -5.11 41.35
N ILE A 10 37.12 -6.30 41.55
CA ILE A 10 36.26 -7.03 40.61
C ILE A 10 35.02 -6.21 40.23
N GLU A 11 34.49 -5.39 41.13
CA GLU A 11 33.31 -4.55 40.88
C GLU A 11 33.59 -3.48 39.80
N THR A 12 34.77 -2.85 39.83
CA THR A 12 35.18 -1.89 38.79
C THR A 12 35.39 -2.54 37.42
N LEU A 13 35.85 -3.79 37.38
CA LEU A 13 36.00 -4.54 36.13
C LEU A 13 34.62 -4.87 35.54
N ILE A 14 33.70 -5.40 36.35
CA ILE A 14 32.34 -5.75 35.93
C ILE A 14 31.57 -4.51 35.45
N ALA A 15 31.73 -3.36 36.12
CA ALA A 15 31.12 -2.10 35.72
C ALA A 15 31.66 -1.56 34.38
N SER A 16 32.96 -1.72 34.11
CA SER A 16 33.56 -1.29 32.83
C SER A 16 33.14 -2.20 31.66
N PHE A 17 33.01 -3.51 31.90
CA PHE A 17 32.51 -4.46 30.91
C PHE A 17 31.02 -4.26 30.61
N SER A 18 30.17 -4.03 31.63
CA SER A 18 28.74 -3.77 31.43
C SER A 18 28.50 -2.46 30.68
N HIS A 19 29.25 -1.40 31.00
CA HIS A 19 29.11 -0.10 30.32
C HIS A 19 29.56 -0.18 28.86
N THR A 20 30.68 -0.85 28.59
CA THR A 20 31.19 -1.06 27.22
C THR A 20 30.24 -1.96 26.42
N TYR A 21 29.71 -3.02 27.03
CA TYR A 21 28.75 -3.93 26.40
C TYR A 21 27.42 -3.24 26.08
N ILE A 22 26.86 -2.47 27.01
CA ILE A 22 25.64 -1.68 26.80
C ILE A 22 25.87 -0.60 25.73
N GLN A 23 27.01 0.09 25.73
CA GLN A 23 27.34 1.07 24.69
C GLN A 23 27.48 0.42 23.31
N THR A 24 28.05 -0.79 23.24
CA THR A 24 28.19 -1.55 21.99
C THR A 24 26.83 -2.02 21.48
N LEU A 25 25.95 -2.51 22.36
CA LEU A 25 24.56 -2.85 22.02
C LEU A 25 23.76 -1.63 21.55
N ARG A 26 23.90 -0.48 22.21
CA ARG A 26 23.23 0.77 21.82
C ARG A 26 23.76 1.30 20.48
N HIS A 27 25.08 1.21 20.26
CA HIS A 27 25.70 1.63 19.00
C HIS A 27 25.29 0.73 17.83
N ASN A 28 25.22 -0.59 18.05
CA ASN A 28 24.73 -1.55 17.04
C ASN A 28 23.24 -1.36 16.77
N SER A 29 22.41 -1.17 17.80
CA SER A 29 20.98 -0.82 17.64
C SER A 29 20.76 0.47 16.84
N HIS A 30 21.54 1.51 17.10
CA HIS A 30 21.44 2.77 16.35
C HIS A 30 21.93 2.61 14.90
N ARG A 31 23.03 1.88 14.67
CA ARG A 31 23.48 1.55 13.31
C ARG A 31 22.44 0.71 12.55
N ASP A 32 21.88 -0.32 13.17
CA ASP A 32 20.86 -1.16 12.58
C ASP A 32 19.60 -0.35 12.23
N SER A 33 19.15 0.54 13.12
CA SER A 33 18.00 1.42 12.87
C SER A 33 18.25 2.48 11.78
N ALA A 34 19.45 3.06 11.72
CA ALA A 34 19.82 4.06 10.71
C ALA A 34 20.03 3.41 9.33
N GLN A 35 20.55 2.18 9.32
CA GLN A 35 20.63 1.37 8.12
C GLN A 35 19.23 0.91 7.69
N ASP A 36 18.32 0.56 8.61
CA ASP A 36 16.93 0.16 8.30
C ASP A 36 16.11 1.32 7.71
N HIS A 37 16.28 2.54 8.23
CA HIS A 37 15.64 3.76 7.70
C HIS A 37 16.08 4.12 6.27
N SER A 38 17.39 4.04 5.98
CA SER A 38 17.88 4.31 4.61
C SER A 38 17.52 3.19 3.61
N LYS A 39 17.21 1.99 4.09
CA LYS A 39 16.82 0.81 3.28
C LYS A 39 15.35 0.83 2.82
N LEU A 40 14.43 1.43 3.58
CA LEU A 40 13.00 1.55 3.24
C LEU A 40 12.64 2.82 2.46
N LEU A 41 13.58 3.78 2.40
CA LEU A 41 13.37 5.14 1.88
C LEU A 41 12.78 5.17 0.46
N GLY A 42 13.18 4.24 -0.43
CA GLY A 42 12.72 4.24 -1.82
C GLY A 42 11.23 3.94 -1.99
N LEU A 43 10.73 2.92 -1.27
CA LEU A 43 9.30 2.59 -1.32
C LEU A 43 8.47 3.59 -0.52
N GLU A 44 8.98 4.12 0.59
CA GLU A 44 8.31 5.17 1.35
C GLU A 44 8.19 6.46 0.54
N PHE A 45 9.23 6.83 -0.20
CA PHE A 45 9.18 7.94 -1.15
C PHE A 45 8.13 7.71 -2.24
N LEU A 46 8.13 6.55 -2.88
CA LEU A 46 7.11 6.22 -3.89
C LEU A 46 5.69 6.28 -3.32
N ARG A 47 5.47 5.72 -2.12
CA ARG A 47 4.19 5.83 -1.41
C ARG A 47 3.78 7.28 -1.20
N GLY A 48 4.72 8.14 -0.79
CA GLY A 48 4.50 9.57 -0.67
C GLY A 48 4.10 10.22 -1.99
N CYS A 49 4.81 9.93 -3.08
CA CYS A 49 4.51 10.47 -4.41
C CYS A 49 3.11 10.06 -4.90
N PHE A 50 2.76 8.77 -4.79
CA PHE A 50 1.43 8.28 -5.22
C PHE A 50 0.31 8.79 -4.30
N ALA A 51 0.53 8.86 -2.98
CA ALA A 51 -0.45 9.45 -2.06
C ALA A 51 -0.69 10.92 -2.39
N PHE A 52 0.37 11.69 -2.67
CA PHE A 52 0.26 13.08 -3.09
C PHE A 52 -0.51 13.21 -4.41
N ALA A 53 -0.21 12.37 -5.41
CA ALA A 53 -0.93 12.38 -6.67
C ALA A 53 -2.43 12.08 -6.50
N VAL A 54 -2.79 11.12 -5.63
CA VAL A 54 -4.19 10.82 -5.29
C VAL A 54 -4.87 12.02 -4.63
N VAL A 55 -4.21 12.70 -3.70
CA VAL A 55 -4.75 13.91 -3.05
C VAL A 55 -5.02 14.99 -4.08
N VAL A 56 -4.05 15.28 -4.94
CA VAL A 56 -4.19 16.29 -6.02
C VAL A 56 -5.33 15.93 -6.96
N TRP A 57 -5.47 14.65 -7.34
CA TRP A 57 -6.58 14.20 -8.18
C TRP A 57 -7.96 14.48 -7.57
N HIS A 58 -8.11 14.35 -6.25
CA HIS A 58 -9.38 14.62 -5.57
C HIS A 58 -9.77 16.11 -5.53
N PHE A 59 -8.86 17.04 -5.88
CA PHE A 59 -9.22 18.47 -5.92
C PHE A 59 -10.36 18.76 -6.89
N GLN A 60 -10.52 17.94 -7.94
CA GLN A 60 -11.65 18.05 -8.86
C GLN A 60 -13.01 18.05 -8.17
N HIS A 61 -13.17 17.39 -7.02
CA HIS A 61 -14.45 17.37 -6.28
C HIS A 61 -14.82 18.74 -5.69
N PHE A 62 -13.84 19.58 -5.34
CA PHE A 62 -14.08 20.94 -4.83
C PHE A 62 -14.37 21.97 -5.93
N TYR A 63 -13.97 21.68 -7.17
CA TYR A 63 -14.23 22.55 -8.32
C TYR A 63 -15.46 22.11 -9.13
N ALA A 64 -15.89 20.86 -8.97
CA ALA A 64 -17.13 20.35 -9.55
C ALA A 64 -18.39 20.75 -8.76
N SER A 65 -18.23 21.17 -7.51
CA SER A 65 -19.32 21.58 -6.61
C SER A 65 -20.00 22.91 -6.96
N SER A 66 -19.69 23.50 -8.13
CA SER A 66 -20.50 24.55 -8.73
C SER A 66 -21.73 24.01 -9.50
N SER A 67 -21.84 22.67 -9.63
CA SER A 67 -23.00 22.02 -10.24
C SER A 67 -23.88 21.34 -9.16
N PRO A 68 -25.21 21.57 -9.12
CA PRO A 68 -26.11 21.02 -8.09
C PRO A 68 -26.28 19.49 -8.10
N ILE A 69 -25.53 18.77 -8.94
CA ILE A 69 -25.66 17.33 -9.15
C ILE A 69 -24.46 16.64 -8.50
N SER A 70 -24.74 15.89 -7.43
CA SER A 70 -23.76 15.09 -6.69
C SER A 70 -23.02 14.13 -7.63
N GLY A 71 -21.69 14.06 -7.53
CA GLY A 71 -20.87 13.11 -8.29
C GLY A 71 -20.43 13.54 -9.69
N VAL A 72 -20.69 14.79 -10.10
CA VAL A 72 -20.10 15.36 -11.33
C VAL A 72 -18.62 15.67 -11.07
N PHE A 73 -17.74 15.31 -12.00
CA PHE A 73 -16.33 15.72 -12.00
C PHE A 73 -16.20 17.07 -12.71
N ALA A 74 -15.22 17.89 -12.34
CA ALA A 74 -15.00 19.19 -12.98
C ALA A 74 -14.75 18.98 -14.48
N ASP A 75 -15.25 19.92 -15.30
CA ASP A 75 -15.05 19.90 -16.76
C ASP A 75 -13.55 19.78 -17.06
N PRO A 76 -13.11 18.93 -18.02
CA PRO A 76 -11.71 18.82 -18.44
C PRO A 76 -11.02 20.14 -18.81
N SER A 77 -11.79 21.20 -19.11
CA SER A 77 -11.29 22.55 -19.39
C SER A 77 -11.05 23.41 -18.13
N THR A 78 -11.40 22.91 -16.94
CA THR A 78 -11.23 23.62 -15.67
C THR A 78 -9.74 23.70 -15.33
N ARG A 79 -9.19 24.92 -15.29
CA ARG A 79 -7.81 25.14 -14.88
C ARG A 79 -7.69 25.00 -13.37
N PHE A 80 -6.97 23.97 -12.93
CA PHE A 80 -6.66 23.76 -11.52
C PHE A 80 -5.47 24.61 -11.05
N PRO A 81 -5.31 24.83 -9.74
CA PRO A 81 -4.13 25.48 -9.19
C PRO A 81 -2.85 24.74 -9.60
N PHE A 82 -1.85 25.49 -10.08
CA PHE A 82 -0.54 24.97 -10.52
C PHE A 82 -0.62 23.90 -11.62
N ASP A 83 -1.65 23.93 -12.47
CA ASP A 83 -1.87 22.95 -13.53
C ASP A 83 -0.64 22.72 -14.42
N ASN A 84 0.10 23.78 -14.78
CA ASN A 84 1.34 23.69 -15.56
C ASN A 84 2.37 22.67 -15.01
N ILE A 85 2.39 22.45 -13.68
CA ILE A 85 3.32 21.52 -13.00
C ILE A 85 2.59 20.25 -12.57
N LEU A 86 1.35 20.38 -12.08
CA LEU A 86 0.59 19.30 -11.45
C LEU A 86 -0.36 18.55 -12.40
N TRP A 87 -0.42 18.92 -13.69
CA TRP A 87 -1.27 18.25 -14.68
C TRP A 87 -1.18 16.71 -14.68
N PRO A 88 -0.01 16.06 -14.48
CA PRO A 88 0.03 14.60 -14.48
C PRO A 88 -0.72 14.02 -13.28
N ALA A 89 -0.66 14.70 -12.13
CA ALA A 89 -1.37 14.28 -10.92
C ALA A 89 -2.87 14.51 -11.04
N TYR A 90 -3.31 15.63 -11.65
CA TYR A 90 -4.73 15.86 -11.93
C TYR A 90 -5.31 14.85 -12.93
N GLN A 91 -4.53 14.45 -13.95
CA GLN A 91 -5.02 13.54 -14.98
C GLN A 91 -4.91 12.06 -14.59
N TYR A 92 -3.81 11.67 -13.93
CA TYR A 92 -3.46 10.27 -13.69
C TYR A 92 -3.40 9.89 -12.21
N GLY A 93 -3.67 10.81 -11.27
CA GLY A 93 -3.52 10.53 -9.84
C GLY A 93 -4.43 9.42 -9.30
N HIS A 94 -5.56 9.15 -9.94
CA HIS A 94 -6.40 7.98 -9.61
C HIS A 94 -5.65 6.65 -9.71
N TYR A 95 -4.70 6.53 -10.65
CA TYR A 95 -3.88 5.32 -10.81
C TYR A 95 -2.97 5.00 -9.62
N GLY A 96 -2.86 5.93 -8.65
CA GLY A 96 -2.16 5.66 -7.40
C GLY A 96 -2.82 4.55 -6.59
N VAL A 97 -4.12 4.32 -6.73
CA VAL A 97 -4.85 3.26 -6.03
C VAL A 97 -4.33 1.88 -6.45
N GLU A 98 -4.15 1.66 -7.75
CA GLU A 98 -3.63 0.43 -8.35
C GLU A 98 -2.20 0.15 -7.88
N PHE A 99 -1.38 1.20 -7.76
CA PHE A 99 -0.05 1.10 -7.14
C PHE A 99 -0.15 0.63 -5.68
N PHE A 100 -1.06 1.19 -4.88
CA PHE A 100 -1.24 0.79 -3.48
C PHE A 100 -1.72 -0.66 -3.35
N TRP A 101 -2.65 -1.11 -4.19
CA TRP A 101 -3.10 -2.51 -4.21
C TRP A 101 -1.95 -3.48 -4.52
N ALA A 102 -1.13 -3.17 -5.51
CA ALA A 102 0.06 -3.95 -5.83
C ALA A 102 1.10 -3.93 -4.71
N LEU A 103 1.34 -2.76 -4.12
CA LEU A 103 2.25 -2.62 -3.00
C LEU A 103 1.77 -3.40 -1.77
N SER A 104 0.45 -3.42 -1.50
CA SER A 104 -0.16 -4.25 -0.46
C SER A 104 0.18 -5.73 -0.68
N GLY A 105 -0.04 -6.26 -1.88
CA GLY A 105 0.33 -7.65 -2.22
C GLY A 105 1.81 -7.94 -2.03
N PHE A 106 2.67 -7.03 -2.47
CA PHE A 106 4.13 -7.12 -2.30
C PHE A 106 4.52 -7.19 -0.81
N ILE A 107 4.01 -6.25 0.01
CA ILE A 107 4.32 -6.19 1.44
C ILE A 107 3.76 -7.42 2.16
N PHE A 108 2.60 -7.93 1.76
CA PHE A 108 2.00 -9.09 2.41
C PHE A 108 2.80 -10.36 2.17
N ALA A 109 3.18 -10.60 0.91
CA ALA A 109 4.06 -11.71 0.54
C ALA A 109 5.40 -11.62 1.25
N TYR A 110 5.93 -10.41 1.48
CA TYR A 110 7.18 -10.21 2.22
C TYR A 110 7.02 -10.43 3.72
N ARG A 111 6.00 -9.85 4.34
CA ARG A 111 5.88 -9.78 5.82
C ARG A 111 5.24 -11.00 6.44
N TYR A 112 4.19 -11.54 5.82
CA TYR A 112 3.30 -12.51 6.46
C TYR A 112 3.47 -13.94 5.93
N ARG A 113 4.09 -14.12 4.75
CA ARG A 113 4.25 -15.44 4.14
C ARG A 113 4.80 -16.47 5.11
N ASP A 114 5.97 -16.21 5.68
CA ASP A 114 6.68 -17.20 6.48
C ASP A 114 5.95 -17.45 7.81
N GLU A 115 5.35 -16.41 8.40
CA GLU A 115 4.56 -16.55 9.63
C GLU A 115 3.27 -17.37 9.42
N ILE A 116 2.61 -17.21 8.26
CA ILE A 116 1.41 -17.99 7.91
C ILE A 116 1.77 -19.44 7.63
N VAL A 117 2.81 -19.69 6.83
CA VAL A 117 3.23 -21.06 6.43
C VAL A 117 3.75 -21.85 7.64
N THR A 118 4.47 -21.21 8.56
CA THR A 118 4.93 -21.85 9.81
C THR A 118 3.82 -22.03 10.84
N GLY A 119 2.63 -21.47 10.61
CA GLY A 119 1.51 -21.51 11.55
C GLY A 119 1.68 -20.63 12.80
N SER A 120 2.73 -19.81 12.85
CA SER A 120 2.98 -18.89 13.96
C SER A 120 1.98 -17.72 14.02
N LEU A 121 1.40 -17.36 12.87
CA LEU A 121 0.35 -16.34 12.77
C LEU A 121 -1.02 -16.96 12.50
N ARG A 122 -1.94 -16.83 13.46
CA ARG A 122 -3.34 -17.30 13.31
C ARG A 122 -4.20 -16.25 12.60
N LEU A 123 -5.28 -16.69 11.95
CA LEU A 123 -6.21 -15.81 11.23
C LEU A 123 -6.75 -14.67 12.09
N GLY A 124 -7.15 -14.97 13.34
CA GLY A 124 -7.67 -13.94 14.26
C GLY A 124 -6.63 -12.89 14.63
N GLN A 125 -5.37 -13.29 14.80
CA GLN A 125 -4.27 -12.36 15.08
C GLN A 125 -3.96 -11.51 13.86
N PHE A 126 -3.91 -12.11 12.67
CA PHE A 126 -3.75 -11.41 11.41
C PHE A 126 -4.86 -10.37 11.20
N ALA A 127 -6.13 -10.77 11.33
CA ALA A 127 -7.28 -9.86 11.21
C ALA A 127 -7.22 -8.72 12.23
N MET A 128 -6.87 -9.01 13.49
CA MET A 128 -6.71 -8.00 14.54
C MET A 128 -5.57 -7.01 14.23
N GLN A 129 -4.43 -7.48 13.70
CA GLN A 129 -3.34 -6.59 13.28
C GLN A 129 -3.78 -5.62 12.17
N ARG A 130 -4.60 -6.09 11.22
CA ARG A 130 -5.16 -5.22 10.16
C ARG A 130 -6.18 -4.23 10.74
N LEU A 131 -7.07 -4.68 11.60
CA LEU A 131 -8.09 -3.84 12.23
C LEU A 131 -7.46 -2.74 13.10
N ARG A 132 -6.40 -3.03 13.85
CA ARG A 132 -5.67 -2.02 14.63
C ARG A 132 -4.99 -0.95 13.77
N ARG A 133 -4.62 -1.30 12.54
CA ARG A 133 -3.97 -0.37 11.61
C ARG A 133 -4.98 0.52 10.88
N ILE A 134 -6.10 -0.04 10.44
CA ILE A 134 -7.09 0.65 9.59
C ILE A 134 -8.22 1.26 10.44
N GLY A 135 -8.69 0.51 11.43
CA GLY A 135 -9.88 0.83 12.24
C GLY A 135 -9.84 2.20 12.90
N PRO A 136 -8.79 2.58 13.66
CA PRO A 136 -8.80 3.85 14.38
C PRO A 136 -9.00 5.07 13.47
N VAL A 137 -8.30 5.12 12.34
CA VAL A 137 -8.41 6.23 11.37
C VAL A 137 -9.76 6.18 10.65
N HIS A 138 -10.21 4.99 10.26
CA HIS A 138 -11.49 4.82 9.57
C HIS A 138 -12.67 5.23 10.45
N TYR A 139 -12.79 4.69 11.67
CA TYR A 139 -13.92 4.98 12.54
C TYR A 139 -13.94 6.44 12.99
N LEU A 140 -12.77 7.03 13.26
CA LEU A 140 -12.67 8.46 13.57
C LEU A 140 -13.14 9.31 12.40
N SER A 141 -12.62 9.06 11.19
CA SER A 141 -13.00 9.82 10.00
C SER A 141 -14.47 9.59 9.63
N LEU A 142 -15.01 8.39 9.79
CA LEU A 142 -16.42 8.08 9.55
C LEU A 142 -17.34 8.90 10.47
N ILE A 143 -17.05 8.93 11.78
CA ILE A 143 -17.85 9.71 12.74
C ILE A 143 -17.79 11.20 12.43
N LEU A 144 -16.58 11.72 12.14
CA LEU A 144 -16.39 13.13 11.79
C LEU A 144 -17.15 13.49 10.51
N VAL A 145 -17.01 12.69 9.45
CA VAL A 145 -17.70 12.94 8.17
C VAL A 145 -19.20 12.82 8.32
N ALA A 146 -19.71 11.82 9.06
CA ALA A 146 -21.14 11.67 9.32
C ALA A 146 -21.72 12.88 10.07
N GLY A 147 -21.02 13.38 11.09
CA GLY A 147 -21.44 14.58 11.83
C GLY A 147 -21.40 15.85 10.97
N LEU A 148 -20.34 16.04 10.20
CA LEU A 148 -20.20 17.19 9.30
C LEU A 148 -21.25 17.17 8.18
N GLN A 149 -21.48 16.02 7.54
CA GLN A 149 -22.50 15.89 6.51
C GLN A 149 -23.90 16.13 7.06
N SER A 150 -24.23 15.59 8.23
CA SER A 150 -25.52 15.87 8.89
C SER A 150 -25.71 17.36 9.17
N THR A 151 -24.65 18.06 9.57
CA THR A 151 -24.68 19.52 9.77
C THR A 151 -24.92 20.27 8.45
N VAL A 152 -24.22 19.90 7.38
CA VAL A 152 -24.40 20.51 6.05
C VAL A 152 -25.80 20.26 5.51
N GLU A 153 -26.30 19.02 5.59
CA GLU A 153 -27.64 18.66 5.14
C GLU A 153 -28.72 19.42 5.92
N HIS A 154 -28.52 19.62 7.23
CA HIS A 154 -29.44 20.41 8.06
C HIS A 154 -29.48 21.89 7.68
N HIS A 155 -28.33 22.50 7.37
CA HIS A 155 -28.25 23.93 7.07
C HIS A 155 -28.56 24.27 5.60
N TYR A 156 -28.21 23.40 4.66
CA TYR A 156 -28.27 23.67 3.23
C TYR A 156 -29.26 22.77 2.46
N GLY A 157 -29.83 21.76 3.11
CA GLY A 157 -30.79 20.83 2.49
C GLY A 157 -30.19 19.91 1.43
N GLN A 158 -28.86 19.86 1.31
CA GLN A 158 -28.13 19.09 0.31
C GLN A 158 -26.88 18.46 0.91
N SER A 159 -26.46 17.31 0.39
CA SER A 159 -25.20 16.66 0.76
C SER A 159 -24.00 17.31 0.06
N PHE A 160 -22.85 17.34 0.72
CA PHE A 160 -21.66 18.05 0.22
C PHE A 160 -21.02 17.38 -1.03
N VAL A 161 -20.70 16.09 -0.98
CA VAL A 161 -20.07 15.34 -2.10
C VAL A 161 -20.85 14.09 -2.47
N TYR A 162 -21.22 13.29 -1.46
CA TYR A 162 -21.91 12.01 -1.62
C TYR A 162 -23.29 12.09 -0.99
N ALA A 163 -24.30 11.62 -1.71
CA ALA A 163 -25.70 11.73 -1.29
C ALA A 163 -26.21 10.50 -0.50
N ASN A 164 -25.51 9.36 -0.56
CA ASN A 164 -25.97 8.12 0.05
C ASN A 164 -25.60 8.03 1.55
N ASN A 165 -26.11 8.95 2.37
CA ASN A 165 -25.74 9.06 3.80
C ASN A 165 -26.82 8.47 4.73
N ASP A 166 -27.38 7.32 4.37
CA ASP A 166 -28.40 6.63 5.16
C ASP A 166 -27.79 5.62 6.17
N ILE A 167 -28.65 5.07 7.03
CA ILE A 167 -28.26 4.09 8.05
C ILE A 167 -27.67 2.82 7.40
N TYR A 168 -28.18 2.41 6.23
CA TYR A 168 -27.69 1.23 5.52
C TYR A 168 -26.23 1.41 5.09
N HIS A 169 -25.90 2.53 4.45
CA HIS A 169 -24.55 2.85 4.04
C HIS A 169 -23.63 3.11 5.25
N PHE A 170 -24.17 3.65 6.35
CA PHE A 170 -23.40 3.80 7.59
C PHE A 170 -22.98 2.44 8.16
N LEU A 171 -23.90 1.46 8.19
CA LEU A 171 -23.60 0.09 8.60
C LEU A 171 -22.59 -0.59 7.67
N LEU A 172 -22.70 -0.41 6.35
CA LEU A 172 -21.70 -0.89 5.40
C LEU A 172 -20.32 -0.30 5.68
N ASN A 173 -20.23 0.99 6.00
CA ASN A 173 -18.97 1.62 6.39
C ASN A 173 -18.41 1.05 7.70
N ILE A 174 -19.24 0.79 8.71
CA ILE A 174 -18.80 0.16 9.97
C ILE A 174 -18.19 -1.23 9.72
N LEU A 175 -18.84 -2.03 8.87
CA LEU A 175 -18.38 -3.37 8.50
C LEU A 175 -17.17 -3.36 7.56
N GLY A 176 -16.80 -2.20 7.03
CA GLY A 176 -15.76 -2.06 6.01
C GLY A 176 -16.17 -2.62 4.65
N ALA A 177 -17.48 -2.71 4.38
CA ALA A 177 -18.08 -3.27 3.16
C ALA A 177 -18.70 -2.18 2.26
N SER A 178 -18.08 -1.00 2.19
CA SER A 178 -18.56 0.14 1.39
C SER A 178 -18.18 0.07 -0.09
N ALA A 179 -17.42 -0.95 -0.52
CA ALA A 179 -17.00 -1.18 -1.91
C ALA A 179 -17.01 -2.67 -2.28
N TRP A 180 -18.01 -3.41 -1.79
CA TRP A 180 -18.16 -4.85 -2.02
C TRP A 180 -19.20 -5.17 -3.10
N GLY A 181 -19.85 -4.14 -3.66
CA GLY A 181 -20.98 -4.26 -4.59
C GLY A 181 -22.34 -4.34 -3.89
N LEU A 182 -22.40 -4.14 -2.57
CA LEU A 182 -23.64 -4.06 -1.79
C LEU A 182 -24.16 -2.61 -1.70
N GLU A 183 -23.26 -1.66 -1.82
CA GLU A 183 -23.51 -0.23 -1.83
C GLU A 183 -24.26 0.23 -3.09
N ARG A 184 -25.02 1.32 -2.97
CA ARG A 184 -25.71 1.97 -4.11
C ARG A 184 -25.00 3.26 -4.52
N GLY A 185 -23.67 3.22 -4.52
CA GLY A 185 -22.77 4.34 -4.78
C GLY A 185 -21.98 4.77 -3.54
N TYR A 186 -21.12 5.78 -3.71
CA TYR A 186 -20.28 6.30 -2.63
C TYR A 186 -21.11 6.95 -1.52
N SER A 187 -20.64 6.83 -0.28
CA SER A 187 -21.31 7.27 0.95
C SER A 187 -20.29 7.78 1.96
N PHE A 188 -20.70 8.71 2.83
CA PHE A 188 -19.89 9.22 3.95
C PHE A 188 -18.42 9.45 3.56
N ASN A 189 -17.53 8.57 4.05
CA ASN A 189 -16.11 8.56 3.74
C ASN A 189 -15.84 7.84 2.41
N GLY A 190 -16.22 8.47 1.30
CA GLY A 190 -16.00 7.93 -0.05
C GLY A 190 -14.60 7.36 -0.28
N PRO A 191 -13.50 8.09 0.02
CA PRO A 191 -12.12 7.61 -0.21
C PRO A 191 -11.78 6.25 0.42
N PHE A 192 -12.54 5.78 1.42
CA PHE A 192 -12.34 4.48 2.05
C PHE A 192 -12.63 3.29 1.11
N TRP A 193 -13.32 3.50 -0.02
CA TRP A 193 -13.71 2.44 -0.97
C TRP A 193 -12.54 1.52 -1.34
N SER A 194 -11.37 2.09 -1.63
CA SER A 194 -10.18 1.34 -2.06
C SER A 194 -9.64 0.40 -0.98
N VAL A 195 -9.74 0.79 0.29
CA VAL A 195 -9.34 -0.02 1.45
C VAL A 195 -10.41 -1.07 1.75
N SER A 196 -11.69 -0.71 1.62
CA SER A 196 -12.81 -1.66 1.76
C SER A 196 -12.67 -2.83 0.80
N THR A 197 -12.32 -2.59 -0.46
CA THR A 197 -12.08 -3.63 -1.46
C THR A 197 -10.92 -4.57 -1.09
N GLU A 198 -9.90 -4.09 -0.38
CA GLU A 198 -8.77 -4.92 0.03
C GLU A 198 -9.11 -5.90 1.17
N ILE A 199 -10.08 -5.58 2.04
CA ILE A 199 -10.46 -6.41 3.20
C ILE A 199 -10.76 -7.88 2.81
N PRO A 200 -11.64 -8.19 1.85
CA PRO A 200 -11.90 -9.57 1.44
C PRO A 200 -10.66 -10.22 0.80
N ILE A 201 -9.81 -9.44 0.14
CA ILE A 201 -8.56 -9.93 -0.46
C ILE A 201 -7.54 -10.32 0.61
N TYR A 202 -7.51 -9.66 1.76
CA TYR A 202 -6.64 -10.07 2.88
C TYR A 202 -7.02 -11.46 3.41
N LEU A 203 -8.32 -11.72 3.56
CA LEU A 203 -8.81 -13.04 3.96
C LEU A 203 -8.45 -14.08 2.89
N PHE A 204 -8.68 -13.76 1.62
CA PHE A 204 -8.32 -14.62 0.50
C PHE A 204 -6.82 -14.93 0.46
N PHE A 205 -5.96 -13.92 0.63
CA PHE A 205 -4.51 -14.08 0.72
C PHE A 205 -4.12 -15.03 1.85
N PHE A 206 -4.68 -14.85 3.05
CA PHE A 206 -4.37 -15.71 4.20
C PHE A 206 -4.75 -17.16 3.91
N LEU A 207 -5.98 -17.40 3.42
CA LEU A 207 -6.48 -18.75 3.13
C LEU A 207 -5.71 -19.43 2.00
N LEU A 208 -5.36 -18.70 0.94
CA LEU A 208 -4.56 -19.25 -0.15
C LEU A 208 -3.14 -19.56 0.29
N THR A 209 -2.52 -18.70 1.10
CA THR A 209 -1.14 -18.91 1.58
C THR A 209 -1.04 -20.14 2.49
N LEU A 210 -2.12 -20.52 3.19
CA LEU A 210 -2.17 -21.77 3.94
C LEU A 210 -2.20 -23.03 3.07
N ARG A 211 -2.70 -22.94 1.83
CA ARG A 211 -2.97 -24.10 0.96
C ARG A 211 -2.04 -24.19 -0.24
N PHE A 212 -1.48 -23.07 -0.68
CA PHE A 212 -0.72 -22.96 -1.92
C PHE A 212 0.57 -22.19 -1.70
N ASP A 213 1.63 -22.65 -2.36
CA ASP A 213 2.88 -21.92 -2.44
C ASP A 213 2.73 -20.58 -3.18
N MET A 214 3.59 -19.63 -2.82
CA MET A 214 3.65 -18.32 -3.47
C MET A 214 3.95 -18.39 -4.97
N SER A 215 4.50 -19.51 -5.46
CA SER A 215 4.69 -19.74 -6.89
C SER A 215 3.36 -19.86 -7.63
N ASN A 216 2.28 -20.31 -6.98
CA ASN A 216 0.99 -20.58 -7.62
C ASN A 216 0.10 -19.32 -7.74
N TRP A 217 0.57 -18.17 -7.27
CA TRP A 217 -0.16 -16.90 -7.40
C TRP A 217 -0.34 -16.43 -8.85
N TRP A 218 0.34 -17.06 -9.82
CA TRP A 218 0.09 -16.80 -11.23
C TRP A 218 -1.31 -17.25 -11.66
N TYR A 219 -1.85 -18.33 -11.10
CA TYR A 219 -3.23 -18.75 -11.36
C TYR A 219 -4.23 -17.68 -10.89
N VAL A 220 -3.99 -17.11 -9.71
CA VAL A 220 -4.80 -16.02 -9.15
C VAL A 220 -4.69 -14.77 -10.02
N PHE A 221 -3.49 -14.42 -10.47
CA PHE A 221 -3.25 -13.30 -11.36
C PHE A 221 -3.96 -13.47 -12.70
N LEU A 222 -3.85 -14.62 -13.35
CA LEU A 222 -4.53 -14.86 -14.63
C LEU A 222 -6.04 -14.90 -14.47
N LEU A 223 -6.57 -15.55 -13.42
CA LEU A 223 -8.00 -15.59 -13.16
C LEU A 223 -8.57 -14.19 -12.92
N SER A 224 -7.91 -13.39 -12.08
CA SER A 224 -8.33 -12.00 -11.81
C SER A 224 -8.19 -11.10 -13.04
N LEU A 225 -7.17 -11.32 -13.89
CA LEU A 225 -7.04 -10.62 -15.17
C LEU A 225 -8.19 -10.96 -16.13
N ILE A 226 -8.56 -12.25 -16.22
CA ILE A 226 -9.72 -12.69 -17.02
C ILE A 226 -11.00 -12.05 -16.47
N MET A 227 -11.25 -12.18 -15.17
CA MET A 227 -12.42 -11.59 -14.52
C MET A 227 -12.51 -10.08 -14.77
N LYS A 228 -11.40 -9.36 -14.60
CA LYS A 228 -11.30 -7.92 -14.91
C LYS A 228 -11.66 -7.64 -16.37
N SER A 229 -11.08 -8.38 -17.32
CA SER A 229 -11.33 -8.20 -18.76
C SER A 229 -12.77 -8.51 -19.17
N SER A 230 -13.43 -9.44 -18.48
CA SER A 230 -14.83 -9.79 -18.69
C SER A 230 -15.81 -8.91 -17.90
N GLY A 231 -15.32 -7.93 -17.13
CA GLY A 231 -16.16 -7.07 -16.28
C GLY A 231 -16.77 -7.78 -15.05
N ILE A 232 -16.29 -8.99 -14.72
CA ILE A 232 -16.77 -9.79 -13.61
C ILE A 232 -16.07 -9.37 -12.31
N GLY A 233 -16.83 -9.17 -11.24
CA GLY A 233 -16.30 -8.84 -9.92
C GLY A 233 -15.90 -7.36 -9.72
N GLY A 234 -16.08 -6.53 -10.76
CA GLY A 234 -15.87 -5.08 -10.69
C GLY A 234 -14.52 -4.68 -10.10
N VAL A 235 -14.53 -3.79 -9.12
CA VAL A 235 -13.34 -3.26 -8.47
C VAL A 235 -12.56 -4.33 -7.69
N ILE A 236 -13.24 -5.36 -7.17
CA ILE A 236 -12.60 -6.44 -6.41
C ILE A 236 -11.68 -7.26 -7.30
N SER A 237 -12.11 -7.58 -8.54
CA SER A 237 -11.26 -8.35 -9.47
C SER A 237 -10.05 -7.55 -9.92
N GLU A 238 -10.20 -6.24 -10.10
CA GLU A 238 -9.09 -5.35 -10.38
C GLU A 238 -8.09 -5.27 -9.22
N CYS A 239 -8.58 -5.04 -8.01
CA CYS A 239 -7.75 -5.03 -6.80
C CYS A 239 -7.01 -6.36 -6.63
N LEU A 240 -7.69 -7.49 -6.81
CA LEU A 240 -7.08 -8.81 -6.74
C LEU A 240 -5.99 -9.01 -7.80
N CYS A 241 -6.18 -8.48 -9.01
CA CYS A 241 -5.20 -8.55 -10.09
C CYS A 241 -3.90 -7.81 -9.72
N TYR A 242 -4.00 -6.56 -9.28
CA TYR A 242 -2.82 -5.80 -8.85
C TYR A 242 -2.18 -6.39 -7.60
N PHE A 243 -2.97 -6.82 -6.62
CA PHE A 243 -2.49 -7.48 -5.42
C PHE A 243 -1.71 -8.76 -5.75
N ALA A 244 -2.26 -9.63 -6.60
CA ALA A 244 -1.59 -10.86 -7.05
C ALA A 244 -0.30 -10.57 -7.82
N MET A 245 -0.31 -9.54 -8.68
CA MET A 245 0.90 -9.06 -9.36
C MET A 245 1.98 -8.64 -8.33
N GLY A 246 1.60 -7.92 -7.27
CA GLY A 246 2.50 -7.55 -6.19
C GLY A 246 3.14 -8.75 -5.48
N VAL A 247 2.34 -9.78 -5.19
CA VAL A 247 2.82 -11.05 -4.61
C VAL A 247 3.82 -11.73 -5.53
N LEU A 248 3.54 -11.79 -6.83
CA LEU A 248 4.43 -12.39 -7.83
C LEU A 248 5.76 -11.64 -7.95
N VAL A 249 5.72 -10.30 -7.98
CA VAL A 249 6.94 -9.49 -8.02
C VAL A 249 7.80 -9.76 -6.80
N GLN A 250 7.21 -9.78 -5.60
CA GLN A 250 7.95 -10.12 -4.37
C GLN A 250 8.58 -11.51 -4.46
N ASN A 251 7.83 -12.50 -4.96
CA ASN A 251 8.31 -13.88 -4.98
C ASN A 251 9.40 -14.11 -6.05
N SER A 252 9.49 -13.22 -7.05
CA SER A 252 10.45 -13.30 -8.14
C SER A 252 11.91 -13.25 -7.66
N ARG A 253 12.79 -13.98 -8.36
CA ARG A 253 14.22 -14.02 -8.06
C ARG A 253 14.91 -12.65 -8.24
N PHE A 254 14.33 -11.77 -9.07
CA PHE A 254 14.88 -10.44 -9.36
C PHE A 254 14.82 -9.48 -8.18
N VAL A 255 13.85 -9.65 -7.29
CA VAL A 255 13.81 -8.89 -6.04
C VAL A 255 14.76 -9.51 -5.02
N LYS A 256 14.90 -10.84 -5.03
CA LYS A 256 15.75 -11.59 -4.09
C LYS A 256 17.26 -11.46 -4.38
N LEU A 257 17.65 -11.26 -5.63
CA LEU A 257 19.04 -11.10 -6.06
C LEU A 257 19.26 -9.66 -6.56
N LYS A 258 20.41 -9.04 -6.26
CA LYS A 258 20.73 -7.70 -6.81
C LYS A 258 20.68 -7.77 -8.34
N PRO A 259 19.76 -7.05 -9.01
CA PRO A 259 19.63 -7.14 -10.46
C PRO A 259 20.89 -6.63 -11.15
N THR A 260 21.29 -7.27 -12.26
CA THR A 260 22.46 -6.86 -13.04
C THR A 260 22.25 -5.46 -13.62
N ARG A 261 23.34 -4.74 -13.98
CA ARG A 261 23.23 -3.42 -14.63
C ARG A 261 22.35 -3.47 -15.90
N THR A 262 22.42 -4.56 -16.66
CA THR A 262 21.58 -4.79 -17.85
C THR A 262 20.11 -4.98 -17.51
N GLN A 263 19.79 -5.74 -16.46
CA GLN A 263 18.42 -5.92 -16.00
C GLN A 263 17.83 -4.62 -15.45
N GLN A 264 18.60 -3.84 -14.69
CA GLN A 264 18.18 -2.52 -14.21
C GLN A 264 17.87 -1.59 -15.39
N ALA A 265 18.74 -1.52 -16.40
CA ALA A 265 18.51 -0.73 -17.60
C ALA A 265 17.23 -1.16 -18.35
N LEU A 266 16.98 -2.47 -18.43
CA LEU A 266 15.75 -3.01 -19.03
C LEU A 266 14.50 -2.57 -18.26
N PHE A 267 14.50 -2.65 -16.92
CA PHE A 267 13.36 -2.20 -16.11
C PHE A 267 13.13 -0.70 -16.21
N TRP A 268 14.19 0.11 -16.23
CA TRP A 268 14.06 1.55 -16.49
C TRP A 268 13.52 1.82 -17.90
N GLY A 269 13.93 1.03 -18.90
CA GLY A 269 13.37 1.08 -20.24
C GLY A 269 11.87 0.75 -20.27
N ILE A 270 11.45 -0.35 -19.63
CA ILE A 270 10.03 -0.74 -19.52
C ILE A 270 9.24 0.33 -18.76
N LEU A 271 9.81 0.93 -17.72
CA LEU A 271 9.18 2.01 -16.97
C LEU A 271 8.91 3.24 -17.85
N VAL A 272 9.91 3.68 -18.62
CA VAL A 272 9.76 4.82 -19.54
C VAL A 272 8.74 4.49 -20.63
N LEU A 273 8.83 3.31 -21.24
CA LEU A 273 7.92 2.86 -22.29
C LEU A 273 6.47 2.72 -21.78
N SER A 274 6.28 2.27 -20.54
CA SER A 274 4.95 2.16 -19.94
C SER A 274 4.33 3.51 -19.59
N GLY A 275 5.14 4.47 -19.14
CA GLY A 275 4.69 5.86 -18.95
C GLY A 275 4.26 6.51 -20.27
N ILE A 276 5.05 6.34 -21.34
CA ILE A 276 4.71 6.83 -22.68
C ILE A 276 3.45 6.13 -23.21
N GLY A 277 3.37 4.80 -23.06
CA GLY A 277 2.22 4.01 -23.49
C GLY A 277 0.91 4.41 -22.80
N LEU A 278 0.94 4.75 -21.51
CA LEU A 278 -0.25 5.23 -20.79
C LEU A 278 -0.84 6.51 -21.42
N HIS A 279 0.02 7.41 -21.88
CA HIS A 279 -0.39 8.67 -22.50
C HIS A 279 -0.91 8.47 -23.92
N LEU A 280 -0.27 7.60 -24.71
CA LEU A 280 -0.56 7.41 -26.12
C LEU A 280 -1.72 6.44 -26.41
N THR A 281 -2.10 5.60 -25.44
CA THR A 281 -3.06 4.52 -25.70
C THR A 281 -4.49 4.78 -25.23
N THR A 282 -5.41 4.08 -25.90
CA THR A 282 -6.85 4.08 -25.61
C THR A 282 -7.14 3.40 -24.26
N HIS A 283 -8.32 3.70 -23.69
CA HIS A 283 -8.73 3.24 -22.36
C HIS A 283 -8.49 1.74 -22.08
N GLY A 284 -8.67 0.87 -23.08
CA GLY A 284 -8.48 -0.58 -22.91
C GLY A 284 -7.04 -1.02 -22.68
N LEU A 285 -6.04 -0.31 -23.22
CA LEU A 285 -4.62 -0.67 -23.09
C LEU A 285 -3.94 -0.02 -21.89
N ARG A 286 -4.52 1.03 -21.31
CA ARG A 286 -3.96 1.74 -20.15
C ARG A 286 -3.75 0.82 -18.94
N GLY A 287 -4.66 -0.13 -18.72
CA GLY A 287 -4.51 -1.12 -17.64
C GLY A 287 -3.28 -2.02 -17.80
N LEU A 288 -2.92 -2.39 -19.03
CA LEU A 288 -1.71 -3.17 -19.30
C LEU A 288 -0.44 -2.35 -19.00
N PHE A 289 -0.42 -1.09 -19.46
CA PHE A 289 0.71 -0.21 -19.18
C PHE A 289 0.86 0.09 -17.69
N MET A 290 -0.24 0.18 -16.94
CA MET A 290 -0.19 0.30 -15.48
C MET A 290 0.41 -0.93 -14.82
N LEU A 291 0.02 -2.14 -15.23
CA LEU A 291 0.65 -3.36 -14.71
C LEU A 291 2.17 -3.39 -14.97
N LEU A 292 2.60 -2.97 -16.15
CA LEU A 292 4.02 -2.87 -16.50
C LEU A 292 4.76 -1.80 -15.69
N LEU A 293 4.14 -0.62 -15.51
CA LEU A 293 4.69 0.49 -14.74
C LEU A 293 4.90 0.07 -13.28
N VAL A 294 3.84 -0.43 -12.65
CA VAL A 294 3.84 -0.78 -11.21
C VAL A 294 4.76 -1.97 -10.94
N SER A 295 4.74 -3.01 -11.77
CA SER A 295 5.67 -4.14 -11.62
C SER A 295 7.14 -3.72 -11.77
N SER A 296 7.45 -2.80 -12.69
CA SER A 296 8.79 -2.26 -12.87
C SER A 296 9.24 -1.43 -11.66
N LEU A 297 8.36 -0.55 -11.15
CA LEU A 297 8.64 0.22 -9.93
C LEU A 297 8.91 -0.68 -8.73
N LEU A 298 8.03 -1.66 -8.49
CA LEU A 298 8.21 -2.60 -7.38
C LEU A 298 9.48 -3.44 -7.53
N THR A 299 9.88 -3.79 -8.75
CA THR A 299 11.12 -4.56 -8.96
C THR A 299 12.36 -3.70 -8.70
N VAL A 300 12.40 -2.46 -9.21
CA VAL A 300 13.54 -1.54 -9.06
C VAL A 300 13.70 -1.09 -7.60
N PHE A 301 12.61 -0.72 -6.95
CA PHE A 301 12.64 -0.16 -5.60
C PHE A 301 12.49 -1.24 -4.51
N GLY A 302 11.81 -2.34 -4.80
CA GLY A 302 11.64 -3.47 -3.88
C GLY A 302 12.87 -4.38 -3.79
N GLY A 303 13.72 -4.47 -4.82
CA GLY A 303 14.95 -5.30 -4.74
C GLY A 303 15.93 -4.86 -3.64
N LYS A 304 15.85 -3.60 -3.20
CA LYS A 304 16.64 -3.10 -2.06
C LYS A 304 16.17 -3.64 -0.69
N LEU A 305 14.91 -4.11 -0.58
CA LEU A 305 14.39 -4.74 0.64
C LEU A 305 15.00 -6.12 0.91
N ILE A 306 15.18 -6.95 -0.12
CA ILE A 306 15.48 -8.39 0.09
C ILE A 306 16.98 -8.69 0.21
N SER A 307 17.85 -7.93 -0.47
CA SER A 307 19.30 -8.22 -0.50
C SER A 307 20.05 -8.11 0.84
N CYS A 308 19.35 -7.78 1.94
CA CYS A 308 19.96 -7.49 3.24
C CYS A 308 19.46 -8.36 4.41
N TRP A 309 18.45 -9.21 4.21
CA TRP A 309 18.01 -10.18 5.23
C TRP A 309 18.67 -11.55 5.06
N THR A 310 19.10 -11.90 3.84
CA THR A 310 19.86 -13.14 3.58
C THR A 310 21.31 -13.08 4.07
N THR A 311 21.78 -11.93 4.57
CA THR A 311 23.14 -11.77 5.12
C THR A 311 23.23 -11.92 6.64
N ASN A 312 22.12 -12.19 7.35
CA ASN A 312 22.17 -12.67 8.73
C ASN A 312 21.66 -14.12 8.77
N PRO A 313 22.51 -15.13 8.48
CA PRO A 313 22.26 -16.45 9.02
C PRO A 313 22.35 -16.30 10.54
N ILE A 314 21.27 -16.65 11.23
CA ILE A 314 21.26 -16.87 12.66
C ILE A 314 22.41 -17.85 12.96
N GLY A 315 23.45 -17.35 13.62
CA GLY A 315 24.53 -18.10 14.23
C GLY A 315 24.53 -17.80 15.72
#